data_AF-A0A0H5QQN3-F1
#
_entry.id   AF-A0A0H5QQN3-F1
#
_cell.length_a   1.000
_cell.length_b   1.000
_cell.length_c   1.000
_cell.angle_alpha   90.00
_cell.angle_beta   90.00
_cell.angle_gamma   90.00
#
_symmetry.space_group_name_H-M   'P 1'
#
loop_
_entity.id
_entity.type
_entity.pdbx_description
1 polymer ?
#
loop_
_entity_poly.entity_id
_entity_poly.type
_entity_poly.pdbx_seq_one_letter_code
_entity_poly.pdbx_strand_id
1 'polypeptide(L)'
;MSRSLQVRFSKASRSIIKVFFSICRIEFQYSMKYLSTLIRCASAHARLQLRTTVKVVDCLVGIMLMEETRAATQTTSETMLHFTTDYPYRLHIDMGYDGETESSRFLSFYAHVLSIIQKRDPTFNISIEDDE
;
A
#
# COMPACT_ATOMS: atom_id res chain seq x y z
N MET A 1 20.59 23.50 6.24
CA MET A 1 19.16 23.18 6.43
C MET A 1 18.67 22.44 5.19
N SER A 2 18.52 21.12 5.25
CA SER A 2 17.96 20.34 4.12
C SER A 2 16.45 20.61 4.05
N ARG A 3 15.98 21.28 3.00
CA ARG A 3 14.54 21.38 2.72
C ARG A 3 14.06 19.97 2.42
N SER A 4 13.25 19.39 3.30
CA SER A 4 12.66 18.07 3.06
C SER A 4 11.97 18.09 1.69
N LEU A 5 12.32 17.15 0.82
CA LEU A 5 11.73 17.02 -0.51
C LEU A 5 10.20 16.98 -0.37
N GLN A 6 9.52 18.06 -0.79
CA GLN A 6 8.07 18.14 -0.67
C GLN A 6 7.45 17.26 -1.75
N VAL A 7 6.84 16.16 -1.34
CA VAL A 7 6.23 15.21 -2.27
C VAL A 7 4.77 15.56 -2.55
N ARG A 8 4.37 15.43 -3.82
CA ARG A 8 2.99 15.59 -4.29
C ARG A 8 2.37 14.23 -4.59
N PHE A 9 1.06 14.13 -4.51
CA PHE A 9 0.35 12.91 -4.87
C PHE A 9 -0.27 13.04 -6.26
N SER A 10 0.06 12.06 -7.09
CA SER A 10 -0.63 11.74 -8.35
C SER A 10 -2.16 11.65 -8.17
N LYS A 11 -2.92 11.90 -9.25
CA LYS A 11 -4.38 11.71 -9.24
C LYS A 11 -4.73 10.24 -8.91
N ALA A 12 -4.04 9.29 -9.54
CA ALA A 12 -4.21 7.87 -9.29
C ALA A 12 -3.86 7.48 -7.84
N SER A 13 -2.75 8.02 -7.30
CA SER A 13 -2.35 7.80 -5.90
C SER A 13 -3.38 8.33 -4.88
N ARG A 14 -4.01 9.47 -5.16
CA ARG A 14 -5.10 9.99 -4.32
C ARG A 14 -6.34 9.10 -4.38
N SER A 15 -6.68 8.62 -5.59
CA SER A 15 -7.81 7.73 -5.81
C SER A 15 -7.66 6.43 -5.01
N ILE A 16 -6.52 5.74 -5.14
CA ILE A 16 -6.31 4.46 -4.44
C ILE A 16 -6.32 4.62 -2.93
N ILE A 17 -5.67 5.66 -2.38
CA ILE A 17 -5.68 5.92 -0.93
C ILE A 17 -7.10 6.19 -0.43
N LYS A 18 -7.88 6.99 -1.17
CA LYS A 18 -9.25 7.33 -0.80
C LYS A 18 -10.14 6.10 -0.77
N VAL A 19 -10.13 5.30 -1.84
CA VAL A 19 -10.98 4.10 -1.95
C VAL A 19 -10.57 3.06 -0.90
N PHE A 20 -9.28 2.75 -0.82
CA PHE A 20 -8.76 1.81 0.17
C PHE A 20 -9.13 2.22 1.60
N PHE A 21 -8.90 3.49 1.98
CA PHE A 21 -9.21 3.96 3.32
C PHE A 21 -10.72 4.00 3.59
N SER A 22 -11.54 4.32 2.59
CA SER A 22 -13.01 4.28 2.71
C SER A 22 -13.49 2.87 3.07
N ILE A 23 -13.01 1.86 2.35
CA ILE A 23 -13.28 0.44 2.64
C ILE A 23 -12.85 0.09 4.06
N CYS A 24 -11.59 0.40 4.41
CA CYS A 24 -11.04 0.13 5.74
C CYS A 24 -11.83 0.80 6.87
N ARG A 25 -12.35 2.01 6.62
CA ARG A 25 -13.12 2.77 7.60
C ARG A 25 -14.51 2.19 7.80
N ILE A 26 -15.18 1.79 6.72
CA ILE A 26 -16.57 1.31 6.73
C ILE A 26 -16.63 -0.14 7.23
N GLU A 27 -15.81 -1.03 6.67
CA GLU A 27 -15.89 -2.47 6.94
C GLU A 27 -15.07 -2.88 8.17
N PHE A 28 -13.90 -2.26 8.37
CA PHE A 28 -12.93 -2.69 9.39
C PHE A 28 -12.72 -1.68 10.53
N GLN A 29 -13.48 -0.58 10.51
CA GLN A 29 -13.47 0.47 11.54
C GLN A 29 -12.10 1.13 11.77
N TYR A 30 -11.23 1.20 10.75
CA TYR A 30 -9.90 1.77 10.91
C TYR A 30 -9.97 3.25 11.33
N SER A 31 -9.05 3.69 12.19
CA SER A 31 -9.05 5.07 12.68
C SER A 31 -8.53 6.07 11.63
N MET A 32 -8.87 7.36 11.77
CA MET A 32 -8.29 8.42 10.94
C MET A 32 -6.76 8.52 11.04
N LYS A 33 -6.16 8.05 12.15
CA LYS A 33 -4.69 7.99 12.29
C LYS A 33 -4.06 7.03 11.28
N TYR A 34 -4.80 6.01 10.83
CA TYR A 34 -4.35 5.08 9.81
C TYR A 34 -4.10 5.81 8.49
N LEU A 35 -5.05 6.65 8.02
CA LEU A 35 -4.89 7.43 6.79
C LEU A 35 -3.66 8.33 6.83
N SER A 36 -3.46 9.05 7.93
CA SER A 36 -2.28 9.92 8.11
C SER A 36 -0.98 9.13 8.07
N THR A 37 -0.97 7.92 8.60
CA THR A 37 0.22 7.04 8.59
C THR A 37 0.47 6.50 7.18
N LEU A 38 -0.58 6.07 6.47
CA LEU A 38 -0.49 5.60 5.09
C LEU A 38 0.11 6.67 4.16
N ILE A 39 -0.38 7.91 4.26
CA ILE A 39 0.15 9.06 3.51
C ILE A 39 1.64 9.27 3.81
N ARG A 40 2.05 9.16 5.08
CA ARG A 40 3.46 9.29 5.49
C ARG A 40 4.32 8.16 4.92
N CYS A 41 3.85 6.91 4.96
CA CYS A 41 4.54 5.75 4.41
C CYS A 41 4.75 5.88 2.90
N ALA A 42 3.68 6.18 2.15
CA ALA A 42 3.78 6.38 0.70
C ALA A 42 4.73 7.55 0.35
N SER A 43 4.64 8.65 1.10
CA SER A 43 5.54 9.80 0.95
C SER A 43 7.00 9.46 1.28
N ALA A 44 7.25 8.60 2.27
CA ALA A 44 8.59 8.16 2.63
C ALA A 44 9.17 7.26 1.54
N HIS A 45 8.37 6.32 1.01
CA HIS A 45 8.80 5.44 -0.08
C HIS A 45 9.15 6.22 -1.35
N ALA A 46 8.32 7.20 -1.75
CA ALA A 46 8.65 8.07 -2.88
C ALA A 46 9.97 8.82 -2.68
N ARG A 47 10.23 9.32 -1.46
CA ARG A 47 11.49 10.00 -1.10
C ARG A 47 12.71 9.09 -1.11
N LEU A 48 12.57 7.83 -0.67
CA LEU A 48 13.63 6.83 -0.77
C LEU A 48 14.00 6.55 -2.23
N GLN A 49 13.03 6.64 -3.12
CA GLN A 49 13.20 6.52 -4.57
C GLN A 49 13.62 7.86 -5.23
N LEU A 50 13.97 8.88 -4.45
CA LEU A 50 14.35 10.23 -4.91
C LEU A 50 13.29 10.90 -5.80
N ARG A 51 12.01 10.55 -5.63
CA ARG A 51 10.90 11.12 -6.39
C ARG A 51 10.17 12.20 -5.60
N THR A 52 9.79 13.27 -6.31
CA THR A 52 8.92 14.35 -5.81
C THR A 52 7.43 14.05 -5.98
N THR A 53 7.07 12.99 -6.71
CA THR A 53 5.69 12.56 -6.93
C THR A 53 5.48 11.15 -6.42
N VAL A 54 4.51 10.99 -5.53
CA VAL A 54 4.00 9.72 -5.03
C VAL A 54 3.17 9.07 -6.14
N LYS A 55 3.63 7.91 -6.62
CA LYS A 55 2.98 7.05 -7.61
C LYS A 55 2.19 5.96 -6.91
N VAL A 56 1.33 5.26 -7.66
CA VAL A 56 0.49 4.16 -7.15
C VAL A 56 1.30 3.11 -6.39
N VAL A 57 2.48 2.75 -6.91
CA VAL A 57 3.39 1.78 -6.28
C VAL A 57 3.76 2.20 -4.84
N ASP A 58 3.97 3.49 -4.58
CA ASP A 58 4.28 3.97 -3.23
C ASP A 58 3.11 3.78 -2.27
N CYS A 59 1.88 3.99 -2.77
CA CYS A 59 0.66 3.77 -2.00
C CYS A 59 0.49 2.28 -1.69
N LEU A 60 0.75 1.40 -2.67
CA LEU A 60 0.65 -0.05 -2.50
C LEU A 60 1.68 -0.57 -1.47
N VAL A 61 2.92 -0.08 -1.51
CA VAL A 61 3.93 -0.39 -0.49
C VAL A 61 3.50 0.09 0.90
N GLY A 62 2.92 1.30 0.99
CA GLY A 62 2.38 1.82 2.25
C GLY A 62 1.24 0.97 2.79
N ILE A 63 0.30 0.56 1.93
CA ILE A 63 -0.82 -0.33 2.28
C ILE A 63 -0.28 -1.67 2.80
N MET A 64 0.67 -2.25 2.08
CA MET A 64 1.33 -3.51 2.47
C MET A 64 1.91 -3.42 3.88
N LEU A 65 2.80 -2.45 4.10
CA LEU A 65 3.51 -2.30 5.36
C LEU A 65 2.54 -2.16 6.53
N MET A 66 1.47 -1.40 6.35
CA MET A 66 0.49 -1.16 7.40
C MET A 66 -0.37 -2.39 7.70
N GLU A 67 -0.83 -3.08 6.66
CA GLU A 67 -1.67 -4.29 6.82
C GLU A 67 -0.87 -5.46 7.38
N GLU A 68 0.39 -5.65 6.96
CA GLU A 68 1.29 -6.64 7.55
C GLU A 68 1.59 -6.33 9.01
N THR A 69 1.90 -5.07 9.33
CA THR A 69 2.13 -4.65 10.73
C THR A 69 0.89 -4.91 11.58
N ARG A 70 -0.30 -4.68 11.05
CA ARG A 70 -1.56 -4.95 11.74
C ARG A 70 -1.77 -6.45 11.95
N ALA A 71 -1.58 -7.27 10.93
CA ALA A 71 -1.70 -8.73 11.04
C ALA A 71 -0.72 -9.31 12.07
N ALA A 72 0.51 -8.77 12.13
CA ALA A 72 1.53 -9.19 13.10
C ALA A 72 1.22 -8.76 14.54
N THR A 73 0.54 -7.62 14.73
CA THR A 73 0.29 -7.05 16.06
C THR A 73 -1.11 -7.37 16.62
N GLN A 74 -2.07 -7.72 15.77
CA GLN A 74 -3.46 -7.98 16.13
C GLN A 74 -3.92 -9.33 15.59
N THR A 75 -3.52 -10.40 16.28
CA THR A 75 -3.72 -11.80 15.86
C THR A 75 -5.18 -12.21 15.65
N THR A 76 -6.14 -11.46 16.21
CA THR A 76 -7.58 -11.76 16.13
C THR A 76 -8.38 -10.75 15.31
N SER A 77 -7.76 -9.68 14.82
CA SER A 77 -8.46 -8.65 14.05
C SER A 77 -8.48 -9.02 12.59
N GLU A 78 -9.67 -9.06 11.99
CA GLU A 78 -9.83 -9.18 10.54
C GLU A 78 -9.11 -8.00 9.85
N THR A 79 -8.27 -8.29 8.86
CA THR A 79 -7.54 -7.31 8.06
C THR A 79 -8.20 -7.17 6.69
N MET A 80 -8.08 -5.99 6.06
CA MET A 80 -8.74 -5.75 4.78
C MET A 80 -8.18 -6.67 3.68
N LEU A 81 -6.87 -6.93 3.75
CA LEU A 81 -6.16 -7.81 2.82
C LEU A 81 -6.22 -9.30 3.19
N HIS A 82 -6.88 -9.64 4.31
CA HIS A 82 -7.04 -11.00 4.81
C HIS A 82 -5.72 -11.75 4.94
N PHE A 83 -4.66 -11.12 5.45
CA PHE A 83 -3.43 -11.84 5.76
C PHE A 83 -3.68 -12.81 6.94
N THR A 84 -4.00 -14.08 6.65
CA THR A 84 -3.79 -15.25 7.54
C THR A 84 -2.30 -15.39 7.95
N THR A 85 -1.93 -16.41 8.71
CA THR A 85 -0.56 -16.54 9.24
C THR A 85 0.48 -17.12 8.27
N ASP A 86 0.06 -17.76 7.17
CA ASP A 86 0.90 -18.41 6.15
C ASP A 86 0.81 -17.69 4.79
N TYR A 87 1.33 -16.45 4.69
CA TYR A 87 1.34 -15.72 3.40
C TYR A 87 2.63 -15.99 2.64
N PRO A 88 2.55 -16.20 1.32
CA PRO A 88 3.71 -16.34 0.45
C PRO A 88 4.51 -15.02 0.26
N TYR A 89 4.01 -13.91 0.81
CA TYR A 89 4.58 -12.56 0.65
C TYR A 89 5.28 -12.02 1.89
N ARG A 90 5.32 -12.82 2.98
CA ARG A 90 5.93 -12.38 4.25
C ARG A 90 7.39 -12.01 4.00
N LEU A 91 7.75 -10.77 4.33
CA LEU A 91 9.11 -10.27 4.26
C LEU A 91 9.98 -11.00 5.29
N HIS A 92 10.50 -12.18 4.93
CA HIS A 92 11.46 -12.90 5.75
C HIS A 92 12.83 -12.22 5.61
N ILE A 93 13.33 -11.67 6.72
CA ILE A 93 14.63 -11.00 6.80
C ILE A 93 15.79 -11.94 6.37
N ASP A 94 15.57 -13.25 6.42
CA ASP A 94 16.59 -14.28 6.15
C ASP A 94 16.65 -14.75 4.68
N MET A 95 15.73 -14.34 3.81
CA MET A 95 15.81 -14.66 2.38
C MET A 95 16.49 -13.50 1.65
N GLY A 96 17.71 -13.72 1.18
CA GLY A 96 18.43 -12.74 0.37
C GLY A 96 17.70 -12.47 -0.95
N TYR A 97 17.64 -11.19 -1.33
CA TYR A 97 17.07 -10.72 -2.60
C TYR A 97 17.78 -11.38 -3.80
N ASP A 98 17.12 -12.31 -4.49
CA ASP A 98 17.67 -13.00 -5.67
C ASP A 98 17.37 -12.27 -6.99
N GLY A 99 16.58 -11.18 -6.96
CA GLY A 99 16.22 -10.36 -8.12
C GLY A 99 15.12 -10.94 -9.02
N GLU A 100 14.92 -12.26 -9.03
CA GLU A 100 14.00 -12.94 -9.94
C GLU A 100 12.70 -13.38 -9.27
N THR A 101 12.76 -14.01 -8.09
CA THR A 101 11.55 -14.49 -7.41
C THR A 101 10.88 -13.40 -6.59
N GLU A 102 11.63 -12.49 -5.98
CA GLU A 102 11.04 -11.40 -5.18
C GLU A 102 10.24 -10.40 -6.01
N SER A 103 10.73 -10.04 -7.20
CA SER A 103 10.03 -9.14 -8.12
C SER A 103 8.63 -9.69 -8.51
N SER A 104 8.54 -11.01 -8.72
CA SER A 104 7.26 -11.68 -8.99
C SER A 104 6.32 -11.65 -7.78
N ARG A 105 6.83 -11.81 -6.57
CA ARG A 105 6.06 -11.74 -5.31
C ARG A 105 5.50 -10.34 -5.07
N PHE A 106 6.30 -9.29 -5.27
CA PHE A 106 5.82 -7.91 -5.15
C PHE A 106 4.73 -7.58 -6.18
N LEU A 107 4.89 -8.04 -7.42
CA LEU A 107 3.87 -7.86 -8.46
C LEU A 107 2.57 -8.62 -8.14
N SER A 108 2.67 -9.88 -7.72
CA SER A 108 1.52 -10.67 -7.27
C SER A 108 0.82 -10.04 -6.07
N PHE A 109 1.58 -9.43 -5.16
CA PHE A 109 1.04 -8.69 -4.03
C PHE A 109 0.30 -7.42 -4.46
N TYR A 110 0.90 -6.61 -5.34
CA TYR A 110 0.24 -5.43 -5.89
C TYR A 110 -1.06 -5.81 -6.60
N ALA A 111 -1.03 -6.89 -7.38
CA ALA A 111 -2.24 -7.45 -7.99
C ALA A 111 -3.27 -7.89 -6.94
N HIS A 112 -2.86 -8.53 -5.85
CA HIS A 112 -3.74 -8.91 -4.74
C HIS A 112 -4.45 -7.71 -4.12
N VAL A 113 -3.70 -6.66 -3.72
CA VAL A 113 -4.30 -5.43 -3.16
C VAL A 113 -5.31 -4.82 -4.13
N LEU A 114 -4.94 -4.69 -5.41
CA LEU A 114 -5.82 -4.13 -6.42
C LEU A 114 -7.07 -4.98 -6.64
N SER A 115 -6.92 -6.30 -6.72
CA SER A 115 -8.04 -7.24 -6.87
C SER A 115 -9.01 -7.16 -5.69
N ILE A 116 -8.48 -6.99 -4.47
CA ILE A 116 -9.29 -6.87 -3.26
C ILE A 116 -10.08 -5.55 -3.28
N ILE A 117 -9.42 -4.44 -3.66
CA ILE A 117 -10.10 -3.15 -3.79
C ILE A 117 -11.21 -3.26 -4.85
N GLN A 118 -10.93 -3.81 -6.03
CA GLN A 118 -11.91 -3.99 -7.10
C GLN A 118 -13.07 -4.92 -6.73
N LYS A 119 -12.81 -5.96 -5.94
CA LYS A 119 -13.87 -6.85 -5.44
C LYS A 119 -14.86 -6.12 -4.52
N ARG A 120 -14.38 -5.14 -3.76
CA ARG A 120 -15.20 -4.35 -2.81
C ARG A 120 -15.78 -3.07 -3.42
N ASP A 121 -15.07 -2.49 -4.37
CA ASP A 121 -15.53 -1.36 -5.18
C ASP A 121 -15.32 -1.68 -6.68
N PRO A 122 -16.30 -2.31 -7.34
CA PRO A 122 -16.21 -2.66 -8.76
C PRO A 122 -16.11 -1.45 -9.69
N THR A 123 -16.43 -0.24 -9.20
CA THR A 123 -16.33 1.00 -9.98
C THR A 123 -14.91 1.57 -9.96
N PHE A 124 -14.05 1.06 -9.07
CA PHE A 124 -12.66 1.48 -8.98
C PHE A 124 -11.86 0.96 -10.19
N ASN A 125 -11.38 1.90 -11.00
CA ASN A 125 -10.40 1.63 -12.05
C ASN A 125 -9.21 2.57 -11.90
N ILE A 126 -8.01 2.02 -12.05
CA ILE A 126 -6.78 2.83 -12.09
C ILE A 126 -6.54 3.16 -13.56
N SER A 127 -6.99 4.33 -13.99
CA SER A 127 -6.45 4.92 -15.21
C SER A 127 -5.02 5.36 -14.91
N ILE A 128 -4.05 4.68 -15.52
CA ILE A 128 -2.68 5.20 -15.63
C ILE A 128 -2.76 6.28 -16.72
N GLU A 129 -3.40 7.41 -16.41
CA GLU A 129 -3.16 8.63 -17.15
C GLU A 129 -1.77 9.09 -16.69
N ASP A 130 -0.82 9.18 -17.63
CA ASP A 130 0.50 9.72 -17.35
C ASP A 130 0.32 11.12 -16.75
N ASP A 131 0.65 11.25 -15.46
CA ASP A 131 0.74 12.55 -14.80
C ASP A 131 1.96 13.27 -15.41
N GLU A 132 1.72 14.08 -16.46
CA GLU A 132 2.66 15.14 -16.91
C GLU A 132 2.96 16.14 -15.79
#